data_AF-A0A348B2I6-F1
#
_entry.id   AF-A0A348B2I6-F1
#
_cell.length_a   1.000
_cell.length_b   1.000
_cell.length_c   1.000
_cell.angle_alpha   90.00
_cell.angle_beta   90.00
_cell.angle_gamma   90.00
#
_symmetry.space_group_name_H-M   'P 1'
#
loop_
_entity.id
_entity.type
_entity.pdbx_description
1 polymer ?
#
loop_
_entity_poly.entity_id
_entity_poly.type
_entity_poly.pdbx_seq_one_letter_code
_entity_poly.pdbx_strand_id
1 'polypeptide(L)'
;MDRRIKLHYPDGTLAGYAVYDGSSTKVYQIDEGRKKLLFQVRGIFPPPTVDYSWIDKVLEKGLGDGRKRFILYVASRYLVNVKSMDEETALDVLRKFYEIGGGVVYDAWLRSVIRGVKSRGLKPWSLSRVKRDDPDLFSQIQSVLSLGPRAKSREST
;
A
#
# COMPACT_ATOMS: atom_id res chain seq x y z
N MET A 1 -6.96 12.47 24.51
CA MET A 1 -7.63 13.43 23.61
C MET A 1 -8.52 12.64 22.68
N ASP A 2 -9.83 12.85 22.77
CA ASP A 2 -10.81 12.12 21.97
C ASP A 2 -10.75 12.60 20.51
N ARG A 3 -10.51 11.67 19.57
CA ARG A 3 -10.46 11.98 18.15
C ARG A 3 -11.81 11.71 17.52
N ARG A 4 -12.43 12.75 16.96
CA ARG A 4 -13.72 12.66 16.24
C ARG A 4 -13.51 12.62 14.73
N ILE A 5 -14.12 11.65 14.05
CA ILE A 5 -14.06 11.47 12.59
C ILE A 5 -15.48 11.54 12.03
N LYS A 6 -15.73 12.38 11.03
CA LYS A 6 -17.03 12.43 10.33
C LYS A 6 -17.13 11.26 9.35
N LEU A 7 -18.28 10.59 9.34
CA LEU A 7 -18.59 9.50 8.44
C LEU A 7 -19.60 9.97 7.40
N HIS A 8 -19.37 9.63 6.14
CA HIS A 8 -20.27 9.96 5.04
C HIS A 8 -20.69 8.68 4.32
N TYR A 9 -21.91 8.68 3.78
CA TYR A 9 -22.36 7.65 2.85
C TYR A 9 -21.65 7.81 1.49
N PRO A 10 -21.71 6.79 0.60
CA PRO A 10 -21.07 6.85 -0.73
C PRO A 10 -21.55 8.01 -1.62
N ASP A 11 -22.78 8.50 -1.38
CA ASP A 11 -23.36 9.67 -2.05
C ASP A 11 -22.85 11.02 -1.48
N GLY A 12 -21.98 10.98 -0.46
CA GLY A 12 -21.41 12.14 0.20
C GLY A 12 -22.26 12.71 1.34
N THR A 13 -23.45 12.17 1.59
CA THR A 13 -24.31 12.64 2.70
C THR A 13 -23.72 12.26 4.06
N LEU A 14 -23.96 13.08 5.10
CA LEU A 14 -23.41 12.85 6.44
C LEU A 14 -24.10 11.64 7.09
N ALA A 15 -23.36 10.54 7.28
CA ALA A 15 -23.85 9.36 7.98
C ALA A 15 -23.78 9.53 9.50
N GLY A 16 -22.77 10.23 10.00
CA GLY A 16 -22.57 10.45 11.43
C GLY A 16 -21.12 10.69 11.82
N TYR A 17 -20.69 10.16 12.95
CA TYR A 17 -19.31 10.32 13.41
C TYR A 17 -18.82 9.17 14.30
N ALA A 18 -17.52 8.96 14.28
CA ALA A 18 -16.80 8.04 15.15
C ALA A 18 -16.00 8.81 16.21
N VAL A 19 -15.96 8.32 17.44
CA VAL A 19 -15.16 8.89 18.55
C VAL A 19 -14.22 7.83 19.09
N TYR A 20 -12.91 8.06 18.97
CA TYR A 20 -11.87 7.18 19.49
C TYR A 20 -11.35 7.69 20.84
N ASP A 21 -11.44 6.84 21.87
CA ASP A 21 -11.05 7.14 23.26
C ASP A 21 -9.60 6.73 23.60
N GLY A 22 -8.85 6.18 22.64
CA GLY A 22 -7.50 5.63 22.86
C GLY A 22 -7.45 4.10 22.95
N SER A 23 -8.59 3.44 23.09
CA SER A 23 -8.71 1.97 23.16
C SER A 23 -9.80 1.42 22.24
N SER A 24 -10.91 2.14 22.11
CA SER A 24 -12.10 1.74 21.39
C SER A 24 -12.69 2.93 20.64
N THR A 25 -13.43 2.63 19.57
CA THR A 25 -14.17 3.62 18.81
C THR A 25 -15.66 3.39 18.95
N LYS A 26 -16.40 4.43 19.35
CA LYS A 26 -17.87 4.45 19.35
C LYS A 26 -18.37 5.16 18.09
N VAL A 27 -19.28 4.53 17.37
CA VAL A 27 -19.84 5.06 16.12
C VAL A 27 -21.28 5.50 16.34
N TYR A 28 -21.56 6.75 15.97
CA TYR A 28 -22.87 7.38 16.13
C TYR A 28 -23.44 7.75 14.78
N GLN A 29 -24.72 7.44 14.58
CA GLN A 29 -25.55 8.02 13.53
C GLN A 29 -26.16 9.34 14.03
N ILE A 30 -26.31 10.31 13.13
CA ILE A 30 -27.12 11.50 13.38
C ILE A 30 -28.41 11.33 12.59
N ASP A 31 -29.53 11.30 13.29
CA ASP A 31 -30.87 11.21 12.69
C ASP A 31 -31.75 12.26 13.35
N GLU A 32 -32.31 13.19 12.57
CA GLU A 32 -33.18 14.29 13.04
C GLU A 32 -32.64 15.05 14.28
N GLY A 33 -31.32 15.26 14.37
CA GLY A 33 -30.67 15.96 15.49
C GLY A 33 -30.44 15.11 16.75
N ARG A 34 -30.85 13.83 16.75
CA ARG A 34 -30.55 12.88 17.83
C ARG A 34 -29.33 12.03 17.48
N LYS A 35 -28.45 11.83 18.45
CA LYS A 35 -27.32 10.89 18.32
C LYS A 35 -27.78 9.48 18.72
N LYS A 36 -27.61 8.53 17.82
CA LYS A 36 -27.86 7.11 18.09
C LYS A 36 -26.53 6.36 18.02
N LEU A 37 -26.15 5.67 19.10
CA LEU A 37 -25.00 4.77 19.08
C LEU A 37 -25.35 3.57 18.19
N LEU A 38 -24.56 3.33 17.14
CA LEU A 38 -24.74 2.18 16.25
C LEU A 38 -24.00 0.96 16.80
N PHE A 39 -22.71 1.11 17.05
CA PHE A 39 -21.85 0.05 17.56
C PHE A 39 -20.57 0.62 18.19
N GLN A 40 -19.85 -0.26 18.87
CA GLN A 40 -18.53 0.00 19.42
C GLN A 40 -17.57 -1.09 18.93
N VAL A 41 -16.36 -0.67 18.53
CA VAL A 41 -15.29 -1.58 18.10
C VAL A 41 -14.02 -1.29 18.87
N ARG A 42 -13.20 -2.32 19.07
CA ARG A 42 -11.86 -2.15 19.63
C ARG A 42 -10.93 -1.57 18.57
N GLY A 43 -10.11 -0.58 18.95
CA GLY A 43 -9.23 0.13 18.03
C GLY A 43 -9.92 1.27 17.26
N ILE A 44 -9.28 1.74 16.19
CA ILE A 44 -9.68 2.92 15.40
C ILE A 44 -10.72 2.52 14.34
N PHE A 45 -11.81 3.29 14.25
CA PHE A 45 -12.79 3.18 13.18
C PHE A 45 -13.09 4.55 12.52
N PRO A 46 -13.18 4.64 11.19
CA PRO A 46 -12.94 3.56 10.23
C PRO A 46 -11.45 3.15 10.27
N PRO A 47 -11.12 1.89 9.92
CA PRO A 47 -9.73 1.47 9.88
C PRO A 47 -8.93 2.43 8.98
N PRO A 48 -7.72 2.84 9.38
CA PRO A 48 -6.89 3.69 8.54
C PRO A 48 -6.66 2.99 7.20
N THR A 49 -7.01 3.67 6.11
CA THR A 49 -6.69 3.21 4.76
C THR A 49 -5.19 3.32 4.57
N VAL A 50 -4.55 2.22 4.19
CA VAL A 50 -3.12 2.22 3.87
C VAL A 50 -2.97 2.50 2.38
N ASP A 51 -2.26 3.58 2.06
CA ASP A 51 -1.95 3.91 0.67
C ASP A 51 -0.78 3.05 0.17
N TYR A 52 -1.07 2.21 -0.83
CA TYR A 52 -0.10 1.37 -1.52
C TYR A 52 0.23 1.86 -2.94
N SER A 53 -0.29 3.02 -3.37
CA SER A 53 -0.10 3.56 -4.72
C SER A 53 1.38 3.76 -5.08
N TRP A 54 2.24 3.96 -4.08
CA TRP A 54 3.68 4.05 -4.27
C TRP A 54 4.31 2.73 -4.78
N ILE A 55 3.73 1.56 -4.41
CA ILE A 55 4.22 0.26 -4.87
C ILE A 55 3.98 0.11 -6.37
N ASP A 56 2.81 0.52 -6.84
CA ASP A 56 2.47 0.51 -8.27
C ASP A 56 3.43 1.39 -9.08
N LYS A 57 3.72 2.60 -8.59
CA LYS A 57 4.70 3.51 -9.24
C LYS A 57 6.09 2.89 -9.33
N VAL A 58 6.54 2.18 -8.30
CA VAL A 58 7.85 1.52 -8.29
C VAL A 58 7.85 0.30 -9.23
N LEU A 59 6.76 -0.47 -9.27
CA LEU A 59 6.61 -1.58 -10.20
C LEU A 59 6.66 -1.13 -11.67
N GLU A 60 6.05 0.02 -11.98
CA GLU A 60 6.04 0.60 -13.32
C GLU A 60 7.41 1.15 -13.75
N LYS A 61 8.10 1.87 -12.85
CA LYS A 61 9.38 2.53 -13.18
C LYS A 61 10.59 1.62 -13.04
N GLY A 62 10.48 0.52 -12.28
CA GLY A 62 11.61 -0.34 -11.94
C GLY A 62 12.49 0.23 -10.81
N LEU A 63 13.49 -0.57 -10.42
CA LEU A 63 14.56 -0.17 -9.50
C LEU A 63 15.91 -0.59 -10.07
N GLY A 64 16.96 0.22 -9.86
CA GLY A 64 18.33 -0.16 -10.24
C GLY A 64 18.86 -1.27 -9.33
N ASP A 65 19.07 -0.95 -8.05
CA ASP A 65 19.45 -1.91 -7.00
C ASP A 65 18.27 -2.25 -6.07
N GLY A 66 18.36 -3.37 -5.35
CA GLY A 66 17.39 -3.78 -4.34
C GLY A 66 16.16 -4.50 -4.89
N ARG A 67 16.09 -4.77 -6.21
CA ARG A 67 14.95 -5.44 -6.88
C ARG A 67 14.49 -6.72 -6.20
N LYS A 68 15.41 -7.64 -5.86
CA LYS A 68 15.04 -8.89 -5.16
C LYS A 68 14.48 -8.62 -3.76
N ARG A 69 15.06 -7.66 -3.02
CA ARG A 69 14.60 -7.27 -1.68
C ARG A 69 13.20 -6.64 -1.76
N PHE A 70 12.99 -5.76 -2.74
CA PHE A 70 11.68 -5.19 -3.03
C PHE A 70 10.63 -6.26 -3.37
N ILE A 71 10.97 -7.21 -4.24
CA ILE A 71 10.09 -8.33 -4.59
C ILE A 71 9.72 -9.13 -3.34
N LEU A 72 10.70 -9.51 -2.52
CA LEU A 72 10.51 -10.38 -1.36
C LEU A 72 9.71 -9.73 -0.22
N TYR A 73 9.97 -8.45 0.06
CA TYR A 73 9.42 -7.77 1.24
C TYR A 73 8.20 -6.90 0.93
N VAL A 74 8.01 -6.51 -0.33
CA VAL A 74 6.97 -5.54 -0.72
C VAL A 74 6.12 -6.08 -1.86
N ALA A 75 6.65 -6.15 -3.09
CA ALA A 75 5.81 -6.30 -4.27
C ALA A 75 5.04 -7.62 -4.31
N SER A 76 5.68 -8.77 -4.06
CA SER A 76 4.99 -10.06 -4.07
C SER A 76 3.83 -10.11 -3.07
N ARG A 77 4.04 -9.57 -1.87
CA ARG A 77 3.05 -9.51 -0.80
C ARG A 77 1.89 -8.59 -1.15
N TYR A 78 2.19 -7.46 -1.77
CA TYR A 78 1.19 -6.51 -2.23
C TYR A 78 0.32 -7.11 -3.34
N LEU A 79 0.93 -7.64 -4.40
CA LEU A 79 0.20 -8.19 -5.55
C LEU A 79 -0.74 -9.32 -5.13
N VAL A 80 -0.27 -10.25 -4.29
CA VAL A 80 -1.03 -11.46 -3.95
C VAL A 80 -1.97 -11.24 -2.76
N ASN A 81 -1.54 -10.56 -1.69
CA ASN A 81 -2.30 -10.49 -0.44
C ASN A 81 -3.01 -9.15 -0.20
N VAL A 82 -2.84 -8.17 -1.10
CA VAL A 82 -3.56 -6.88 -1.07
C VAL A 82 -4.36 -6.69 -2.34
N LYS A 83 -3.75 -6.86 -3.51
CA LYS A 83 -4.45 -6.81 -4.81
C LYS A 83 -5.17 -8.11 -5.18
N SER A 84 -4.92 -9.20 -4.45
CA SER A 84 -5.55 -10.50 -4.69
C SER A 84 -5.34 -11.03 -6.11
N MET A 85 -4.19 -10.72 -6.73
CA MET A 85 -3.82 -11.28 -8.02
C MET A 85 -3.53 -12.77 -7.93
N ASP A 86 -3.81 -13.50 -9.01
CA ASP A 86 -3.42 -14.90 -9.14
C ASP A 86 -1.90 -15.04 -9.32
N GLU A 87 -1.40 -16.27 -9.15
CA GLU A 87 0.05 -16.55 -9.11
C GLU A 87 0.74 -16.31 -10.46
N GLU A 88 0.08 -16.59 -11.59
CA GLU A 88 0.69 -16.42 -12.91
C GLU A 88 0.74 -14.94 -13.30
N THR A 89 -0.34 -14.19 -13.04
CA THR A 89 -0.35 -12.73 -13.26
C THR A 89 0.70 -12.05 -12.39
N ALA A 90 0.80 -12.42 -11.10
CA ALA A 90 1.82 -11.86 -10.22
C ALA A 90 3.25 -12.21 -10.68
N LEU A 91 3.46 -13.42 -11.19
CA LEU A 91 4.75 -13.84 -11.74
C LEU A 91 5.17 -12.97 -12.94
N ASP A 92 4.27 -12.75 -13.88
CA ASP A 92 4.54 -11.93 -15.07
C ASP A 92 4.88 -10.48 -14.70
N VAL A 93 4.12 -9.88 -13.78
CA VAL A 93 4.38 -8.52 -13.28
C VAL A 93 5.76 -8.42 -12.61
N LEU A 94 6.11 -9.37 -11.74
CA LEU A 94 7.39 -9.34 -11.03
C LEU A 94 8.58 -9.60 -11.95
N ARG A 95 8.40 -10.44 -12.98
CA ARG A 95 9.41 -10.68 -14.02
C ARG A 95 9.67 -9.40 -14.82
N LYS A 96 8.61 -8.79 -15.35
CA LYS A 96 8.69 -7.51 -16.10
C LYS A 96 9.33 -6.42 -15.26
N PHE A 97 8.92 -6.27 -13.99
CA PHE A 97 9.55 -5.32 -13.06
C PHE A 97 11.06 -5.53 -12.93
N TYR A 98 11.51 -6.78 -12.82
CA TYR A 98 12.93 -7.09 -12.66
C TYR A 98 13.74 -6.76 -13.92
N GLU A 99 13.17 -7.03 -15.09
CA GLU A 99 13.75 -6.78 -16.41
C GLU A 99 13.93 -5.29 -16.69
N ILE A 100 13.01 -4.42 -16.24
CA ILE A 100 13.13 -2.95 -16.37
C ILE A 100 14.44 -2.44 -15.76
N GLY A 101 14.87 -3.01 -14.63
CA GLY A 101 16.13 -2.62 -13.98
C GLY A 101 17.39 -3.21 -14.61
N GLY A 102 17.29 -3.92 -15.73
CA GLY A 102 18.40 -4.58 -16.42
C GLY A 102 18.83 -5.88 -15.72
N GLY A 103 18.42 -7.02 -16.25
CA GLY A 103 18.83 -8.35 -15.78
C GLY A 103 17.73 -9.40 -15.86
N VAL A 104 18.08 -10.65 -15.55
CA VAL A 104 17.17 -11.80 -15.56
C VAL A 104 16.99 -12.34 -14.15
N VAL A 105 15.78 -12.79 -13.83
CA VAL A 105 15.43 -13.47 -12.58
C VAL A 105 14.82 -14.83 -12.89
N TYR A 106 15.14 -15.83 -12.07
CA TYR A 106 14.59 -17.17 -12.26
C TYR A 106 13.12 -17.23 -11.87
N ASP A 107 12.29 -17.73 -12.80
CA ASP A 107 10.87 -18.01 -12.56
C ASP A 107 10.66 -18.91 -11.33
N ALA A 108 11.51 -19.91 -11.16
CA ALA A 108 11.45 -20.81 -10.00
C ALA A 108 11.59 -20.06 -8.67
N TRP A 109 12.46 -19.05 -8.61
CA TRP A 109 12.62 -18.22 -7.42
C TRP A 109 11.38 -17.35 -7.19
N LEU A 110 10.86 -16.70 -8.23
CA LEU A 110 9.65 -15.87 -8.14
C LEU A 110 8.43 -16.70 -7.69
N ARG A 111 8.22 -17.88 -8.29
CA ARG A 111 7.14 -18.80 -7.92
C ARG A 111 7.25 -19.24 -6.45
N SER A 112 8.47 -19.53 -5.99
CA SER A 112 8.72 -19.88 -4.59
C SER A 112 8.37 -18.74 -3.64
N VAL A 113 8.79 -17.51 -3.96
CA VAL A 113 8.44 -16.30 -3.18
C VAL A 113 6.93 -16.09 -3.14
N ILE A 114 6.26 -16.12 -4.30
CA ILE A 114 4.81 -15.93 -4.43
C ILE A 114 4.04 -16.93 -3.55
N ARG A 115 4.35 -18.23 -3.67
CA ARG A 115 3.72 -19.28 -2.86
C ARG A 115 3.99 -19.11 -1.37
N GLY A 116 5.23 -18.75 -1.02
CA GLY A 116 5.65 -18.51 0.36
C GLY A 116 4.91 -17.34 1.01
N VAL A 117 4.73 -16.23 0.30
CA VAL A 117 4.00 -15.07 0.84
C VAL A 117 2.49 -15.30 0.88
N LYS A 118 1.93 -16.03 -0.08
CA LYS A 118 0.50 -16.36 -0.15
C LYS A 118 0.08 -17.27 1.00
N SER A 119 0.78 -18.39 1.17
CA SER A 119 0.48 -19.39 2.21
C SER A 119 0.53 -18.80 3.63
N ARG A 120 1.38 -17.79 3.86
CA ARG A 120 1.56 -17.14 5.16
C ARG A 120 0.77 -15.83 5.32
N GLY A 121 0.03 -15.39 4.29
CA GLY A 121 -0.73 -14.14 4.32
C GLY A 121 0.11 -12.89 4.62
N LEU A 122 1.40 -12.89 4.23
CA LEU A 122 2.32 -11.81 4.59
C LEU A 122 1.90 -10.49 3.93
N LYS A 123 1.93 -9.40 4.71
CA LYS A 123 1.67 -8.04 4.22
C LYS A 123 2.95 -7.33 3.77
N PRO A 124 2.87 -6.43 2.77
CA PRO A 124 4.01 -5.64 2.31
C PRO A 124 4.57 -4.78 3.45
N TRP A 125 5.88 -4.56 3.45
CA TRP A 125 6.48 -3.60 4.35
C TRP A 125 5.98 -2.18 4.06
N SER A 126 5.71 -1.41 5.11
CA SER A 126 5.44 0.02 4.98
C SER A 126 6.73 0.77 4.65
N LEU A 127 6.62 1.97 4.05
CA LEU A 127 7.77 2.83 3.78
C LEU A 127 8.58 3.11 5.06
N SER A 128 7.93 3.35 6.19
CA SER A 128 8.61 3.55 7.48
C SER A 128 9.42 2.34 7.91
N ARG A 129 8.92 1.12 7.63
CA ARG A 129 9.65 -0.12 7.91
C ARG A 129 10.83 -0.30 6.96
N VAL A 130 10.64 -0.07 5.66
CA VAL A 130 11.74 -0.12 4.69
C VAL A 130 12.83 0.87 5.08
N LYS A 131 12.48 2.12 5.42
CA LYS A 131 13.45 3.13 5.89
C LYS A 131 14.29 2.68 7.08
N ARG A 132 13.68 1.95 8.02
CA ARG A 132 14.35 1.48 9.24
C ARG A 132 15.19 0.22 9.00
N ASP A 133 14.65 -0.74 8.26
CA ASP A 133 15.21 -2.10 8.14
C ASP A 133 16.11 -2.26 6.90
N ASP A 134 15.94 -1.43 5.86
CA ASP A 134 16.75 -1.40 4.62
C ASP A 134 16.83 0.04 4.04
N PRO A 135 17.68 0.92 4.62
CA PRO A 135 17.82 2.31 4.20
C PRO A 135 18.27 2.48 2.74
N ASP A 136 19.03 1.54 2.20
CA ASP A 136 19.49 1.56 0.82
C ASP A 136 18.32 1.33 -0.15
N LEU A 137 17.50 0.29 0.10
CA LEU A 137 16.28 0.07 -0.67
C LEU A 137 15.32 1.26 -0.55
N PHE A 138 15.19 1.85 0.65
CA PHE A 138 14.38 3.04 0.84
C PHE A 138 14.87 4.20 -0.04
N SER A 139 16.18 4.41 -0.12
CA SER A 139 16.78 5.48 -0.94
C SER A 139 16.51 5.25 -2.44
N GLN A 140 16.60 4.01 -2.91
CA GLN A 140 16.24 3.65 -4.29
C GLN A 140 14.77 3.93 -4.59
N ILE A 141 13.87 3.50 -3.70
CA ILE A 141 12.43 3.78 -3.81
C ILE A 141 12.16 5.29 -3.82
N GLN A 142 12.77 6.03 -2.90
CA GLN A 142 12.59 7.47 -2.81
C GLN A 142 13.05 8.20 -4.07
N SER A 143 14.18 7.78 -4.67
CA SER A 143 14.65 8.30 -5.96
C SER A 143 13.56 8.15 -7.04
N VAL A 144 13.00 6.96 -7.19
CA VAL A 144 11.93 6.66 -8.17
C VAL A 144 10.65 7.47 -7.94
N LEU A 145 10.27 7.65 -6.66
CA LEU A 145 9.10 8.42 -6.28
C LEU A 145 9.30 9.93 -6.46
N SER A 146 10.52 10.43 -6.24
CA SER A 146 10.86 11.85 -6.41
C SER A 146 11.00 12.28 -7.88
N LEU A 147 11.30 11.33 -8.77
CA LEU A 147 11.33 11.51 -10.23
C LEU A 147 9.93 11.59 -10.87
N GLY A 148 8.97 12.28 -10.23
CA GLY A 148 7.71 12.71 -10.88
C GLY A 148 7.99 13.54 -12.15
N PRO A 149 7.04 13.64 -13.10
CA PRO A 149 7.34 14.00 -14.49
C PRO A 149 8.22 15.24 -14.57
N ARG A 150 9.40 15.10 -15.19
CA ARG A 150 10.15 16.28 -15.65
C ARG A 150 9.17 17.04 -16.53
N ALA A 151 8.73 18.21 -16.08
CA ALA A 151 8.08 19.17 -16.95
C ALA A 151 8.95 19.25 -18.21
N LYS A 152 8.36 18.96 -19.37
CA LYS A 152 9.06 19.12 -20.65
C LYS A 152 9.72 20.50 -20.60
N SER A 153 11.05 20.51 -20.58
CA SER A 153 11.82 21.72 -20.81
C SER A 153 11.26 22.30 -22.09
N ARG A 154 10.64 23.47 -22.00
CA ARG A 154 10.21 24.23 -23.16
C ARG A 154 11.43 24.31 -24.07
N GLU A 155 11.33 23.68 -25.24
CA GLU A 155 12.25 23.95 -26.33
C GLU A 155 12.10 25.44 -26.63
N SER A 156 13.06 26.22 -26.18
CA SER A 156 13.34 27.54 -26.71
C SER A 156 14.03 27.35 -28.05
N THR A 157 13.26 27.45 -29.13
CA THR A 157 13.70 27.97 -30.42
C THR A 157 12.52 28.69 -31.06
#